data_AF-A0A399RAN0-F1
#
_entry.id   AF-A0A399RAN0-F1
#
_cell.length_a   1.000
_cell.length_b   1.000
_cell.length_c   1.000
_cell.angle_alpha   90.00
_cell.angle_beta   90.00
_cell.angle_gamma   90.00
#
_symmetry.space_group_name_H-M   'P 1'
#
loop_
_entity.id
_entity.type
_entity.pdbx_description
1 polymer ?
#
loop_
_entity_poly.entity_id
_entity_poly.type
_entity_poly.pdbx_seq_one_letter_code
_entity_poly.pdbx_strand_id
1 'polypeptide(L)'
;MSLQETETPAETPAALPRWTWDRTNRWLTLAANIGVLLGLIVLIVEVRQNAALTRLSQETGKAAMFAQIELSLATPAASAAWMKAIHTPEDLTDSELRMAETQLVAIMQQWDTLISMEQEGLVDRARVKMHIRNTAPFFFGSRFAKRWWEREEIGWTGTPMFEVADPIIKAIDPNFLVEHYAFIRAPFIESEGDDASRTVLENETGINEATP
;
A
#
# COMPACT_ATOMS: atom_id res chain seq x y z
N MET A 1 106.27 -44.33 -0.43
CA MET A 1 105.99 -43.09 0.31
C MET A 1 104.64 -42.60 -0.20
N SER A 2 103.56 -43.01 0.48
CA SER A 2 102.17 -42.79 0.06
C SER A 2 101.71 -41.41 0.50
N LEU A 3 101.19 -40.61 -0.42
CA LEU A 3 100.48 -39.38 -0.09
C LEU A 3 98.99 -39.73 0.03
N GLN A 4 98.46 -39.64 1.25
CA GLN A 4 97.03 -39.74 1.55
C GLN A 4 96.33 -38.50 1.01
N GLU A 5 95.38 -38.70 0.10
CA GLU A 5 94.37 -37.70 -0.25
C GLU A 5 93.44 -37.51 0.96
N THR A 6 93.49 -36.34 1.57
CA THR A 6 92.49 -35.90 2.54
C THR A 6 91.25 -35.43 1.80
N GLU A 7 90.19 -36.25 1.81
CA GLU A 7 88.84 -35.81 1.46
C GLU A 7 88.34 -34.81 2.51
N THR A 8 88.16 -33.56 2.11
CA THR A 8 87.42 -32.55 2.87
C THR A 8 85.92 -32.74 2.63
N PRO A 9 85.04 -32.77 3.66
CA PRO A 9 83.62 -33.00 3.47
C PRO A 9 82.98 -31.87 2.66
N ALA A 10 82.18 -32.22 1.66
CA ALA A 10 81.37 -31.26 0.92
C ALA A 10 80.39 -30.55 1.86
N GLU A 11 80.57 -29.25 2.02
CA GLU A 11 79.66 -28.38 2.75
C GLU A 11 78.31 -28.34 2.00
N THR A 12 77.27 -28.89 2.62
CA THR A 12 75.91 -28.88 2.06
C THR A 12 75.40 -27.44 2.03
N PRO A 13 74.96 -26.89 0.88
CA PRO A 13 74.45 -25.53 0.83
C PRO A 13 73.20 -25.43 1.71
N ALA A 14 73.22 -24.50 2.67
CA ALA A 14 72.08 -24.19 3.51
C ALA A 14 70.86 -23.84 2.63
N ALA A 15 69.77 -24.61 2.76
CA ALA A 15 68.52 -24.32 2.07
C ALA A 15 67.99 -22.94 2.48
N LEU A 16 67.68 -22.09 1.50
CA LEU A 16 67.13 -20.76 1.74
C LEU A 16 65.82 -20.84 2.57
N PRO A 17 65.58 -19.88 3.46
CA PRO A 17 64.46 -19.93 4.41
C PRO A 17 63.11 -19.89 3.67
N ARG A 18 62.35 -20.99 3.71
CA ARG A 18 60.98 -21.12 3.14
C ARG A 18 59.91 -20.31 3.88
N TRP A 19 60.29 -19.47 4.84
CA TRP A 19 59.40 -18.98 5.90
C TRP A 19 58.51 -17.78 5.52
N THR A 20 58.83 -17.06 4.44
CA THR A 20 58.09 -15.84 4.07
C THR A 20 56.87 -16.11 3.18
N TRP A 21 56.94 -17.10 2.29
CA TRP A 21 55.88 -17.42 1.33
C TRP A 21 54.61 -17.96 1.99
N ASP A 22 54.76 -18.85 2.99
CA ASP A 22 53.62 -19.43 3.70
C ASP A 22 52.84 -18.39 4.51
N ARG A 23 53.54 -17.39 5.05
CA ARG A 23 52.91 -16.31 5.81
C ARG A 23 52.13 -15.38 4.88
N THR A 24 52.73 -14.96 3.78
CA THR A 24 52.07 -14.11 2.77
C THR A 24 50.87 -14.81 2.14
N ASN A 25 50.98 -16.10 1.82
CA ASN A 25 49.88 -16.89 1.24
C ASN A 25 48.70 -17.05 2.22
N ARG A 26 48.98 -17.24 3.52
CA ARG A 26 47.95 -17.27 4.57
C ARG A 26 47.24 -15.93 4.73
N TRP A 27 47.98 -14.82 4.69
CA TRP A 27 47.39 -13.48 4.74
C TRP A 27 46.54 -13.15 3.51
N LEU A 28 46.98 -13.55 2.32
CA LEU A 28 46.21 -13.43 1.08
C LEU A 28 44.90 -14.23 1.14
N THR A 29 44.96 -15.46 1.63
CA THR A 29 43.77 -16.32 1.77
C THR A 29 42.80 -15.74 2.80
N LEU A 30 43.32 -15.22 3.91
CA LEU A 30 42.51 -14.55 4.93
C LEU A 30 41.85 -13.28 4.39
N ALA A 31 42.60 -12.43 3.67
CA ALA A 31 42.08 -11.23 3.03
C ALA A 31 41.03 -11.54 1.96
N ALA A 32 41.23 -12.61 1.18
CA ALA A 32 40.27 -13.08 0.19
C ALA A 32 38.95 -13.54 0.85
N ASN A 33 39.05 -14.35 1.91
CA ASN A 33 37.86 -14.81 2.64
C ASN A 33 37.11 -13.64 3.31
N ILE A 34 37.83 -12.65 3.86
CA ILE A 34 37.24 -11.43 4.42
C ILE A 34 36.60 -10.58 3.31
N GLY A 35 37.25 -10.45 2.15
CA GLY A 35 36.72 -9.71 1.01
C GLY A 35 35.43 -10.32 0.46
N VAL A 36 35.36 -11.65 0.36
CA VAL A 36 34.13 -12.36 -0.02
C VAL A 36 33.02 -12.13 1.00
N LEU A 37 33.34 -12.21 2.29
CA LEU A 37 32.36 -12.01 3.36
C LEU A 37 31.84 -10.57 3.41
N LEU A 38 32.72 -9.58 3.25
CA LEU A 38 32.33 -8.18 3.12
C LEU A 38 31.49 -7.94 1.86
N GLY A 39 31.88 -8.53 0.73
CA GLY A 39 31.12 -8.46 -0.51
C GLY A 39 29.70 -9.02 -0.37
N LEU A 40 29.55 -10.14 0.34
CA LEU A 40 28.25 -10.74 0.65
C LEU A 40 27.42 -9.83 1.58
N ILE A 41 28.02 -9.25 2.61
CA ILE A 41 27.33 -8.31 3.52
C ILE A 41 26.83 -7.09 2.74
N VAL A 42 27.66 -6.50 1.88
CA VAL A 42 27.28 -5.35 1.04
C VAL A 42 26.11 -5.73 0.13
N LEU A 43 26.16 -6.87 -0.56
CA LEU A 43 25.05 -7.37 -1.38
C LEU A 43 23.74 -7.51 -0.59
N ILE A 44 23.80 -8.07 0.63
CA ILE A 44 22.62 -8.22 1.49
C ILE A 44 22.04 -6.86 1.87
N VAL A 45 22.88 -5.88 2.18
CA VAL A 45 22.46 -4.51 2.50
C VAL A 45 21.87 -3.82 1.27
N GLU A 46 22.51 -3.92 0.11
CA GLU A 46 22.03 -3.36 -1.16
C GLU A 46 20.68 -3.94 -1.58
N VAL A 47 20.49 -5.26 -1.47
CA VAL A 47 19.19 -5.91 -1.77
C VAL A 47 18.10 -5.39 -0.84
N ARG A 48 18.40 -5.21 0.46
CA ARG A 48 17.43 -4.65 1.43
C ARG A 48 17.11 -3.18 1.15
N GLN A 49 18.11 -2.38 0.78
CA GLN A 49 17.92 -0.98 0.41
C GLN A 49 17.12 -0.84 -0.89
N ASN A 50 17.41 -1.66 -1.88
CA ASN A 50 16.66 -1.71 -3.14
C ASN A 50 15.21 -2.11 -2.90
N ALA A 51 14.95 -3.11 -2.05
CA ALA A 51 13.59 -3.49 -1.67
C ALA A 51 12.83 -2.35 -0.97
N ALA A 52 13.48 -1.59 -0.09
CA ALA A 52 12.88 -0.45 0.59
C ALA A 52 12.57 0.72 -0.37
N LEU A 53 13.48 1.01 -1.30
CA LEU A 53 13.28 2.03 -2.33
C LEU A 53 12.17 1.65 -3.32
N THR A 54 12.12 0.38 -3.74
CA THR A 54 11.02 -0.14 -4.57
C THR A 54 9.68 -0.01 -3.86
N ARG A 55 9.61 -0.37 -2.57
CA ARG A 55 8.38 -0.22 -1.77
C ARG A 55 7.91 1.23 -1.69
N LEU A 56 8.81 2.17 -1.42
CA LEU A 56 8.48 3.60 -1.34
C LEU A 56 8.10 4.19 -2.70
N SER A 57 8.76 3.74 -3.78
CA SER A 57 8.41 4.11 -5.15
C SER A 57 7.01 3.60 -5.55
N GLN A 58 6.68 2.35 -5.20
CA GLN A 58 5.34 1.80 -5.41
C GLN A 58 4.29 2.56 -4.59
N GLU A 59 4.57 2.88 -3.32
CA GLU A 59 3.66 3.68 -2.48
C GLU A 59 3.43 5.09 -3.03
N THR A 60 4.47 5.73 -3.57
CA THR A 60 4.33 7.05 -4.22
C THR A 60 3.55 6.95 -5.53
N GLY A 61 3.81 5.90 -6.34
CA GLY A 61 3.08 5.63 -7.56
C GLY A 61 1.59 5.39 -7.32
N LYS A 62 1.24 4.69 -6.23
CA LYS A 62 -0.14 4.51 -5.78
C LYS A 62 -0.84 5.83 -5.49
N ALA A 63 -0.22 6.69 -4.68
CA ALA A 63 -0.80 7.97 -4.29
C ALA A 63 -1.05 8.86 -5.53
N ALA A 64 -0.10 8.89 -6.47
CA ALA A 64 -0.25 9.62 -7.72
C ALA A 64 -1.38 9.07 -8.60
N MET A 65 -1.47 7.74 -8.74
CA MET A 65 -2.54 7.08 -9.50
C MET A 65 -3.92 7.40 -8.91
N PHE A 66 -4.08 7.30 -7.58
CA PHE A 66 -5.33 7.63 -6.91
C PHE A 66 -5.72 9.10 -7.06
N ALA A 67 -4.76 10.01 -6.87
CA ALA A 67 -5.02 11.44 -7.05
C ALA A 67 -5.46 11.77 -8.50
N GLN A 68 -4.85 11.13 -9.50
CA GLN A 68 -5.17 11.35 -10.90
C GLN A 68 -6.57 10.82 -11.26
N ILE A 69 -6.92 9.64 -10.73
CA ILE A 69 -8.26 9.06 -10.86
C ILE A 69 -9.28 9.99 -10.22
N GLU A 70 -9.07 10.39 -8.96
CA GLU A 70 -9.99 11.26 -8.21
C GLU A 70 -10.22 12.59 -8.94
N LEU A 71 -9.15 13.22 -9.44
CA LEU A 71 -9.25 14.48 -10.17
C LEU A 71 -10.04 14.34 -11.48
N SER A 72 -9.90 13.21 -12.18
CA SER A 72 -10.67 12.95 -13.41
C SER A 72 -12.17 12.71 -13.14
N LEU A 73 -12.48 12.17 -11.96
CA LEU A 73 -13.84 11.86 -11.52
C LEU A 73 -14.56 13.07 -10.91
N ALA A 74 -13.82 14.06 -10.41
CA ALA A 74 -14.36 15.28 -9.79
C ALA A 74 -14.90 16.32 -10.79
N THR A 75 -14.98 16.00 -12.08
CA THR A 75 -15.61 16.92 -13.05
C THR A 75 -17.11 17.02 -12.79
N PRO A 76 -17.74 18.19 -13.02
CA PRO A 76 -19.18 18.34 -12.84
C PRO A 76 -20.00 17.34 -13.67
N ALA A 77 -19.56 17.05 -14.90
CA ALA A 77 -20.22 16.09 -15.78
C ALA A 77 -20.13 14.65 -15.25
N ALA A 78 -18.95 14.20 -14.81
CA ALA A 78 -18.79 12.87 -14.22
C ALA A 78 -19.57 12.73 -12.91
N SER A 79 -19.62 13.78 -12.10
CA SER A 79 -20.41 13.83 -10.86
C SER A 79 -21.90 13.73 -11.15
N ALA A 80 -22.41 14.48 -12.14
CA ALA A 80 -23.81 14.42 -12.55
C ALA A 80 -24.19 13.03 -13.09
N ALA A 81 -23.35 12.44 -13.94
CA ALA A 81 -23.53 11.09 -14.46
C ALA A 81 -23.55 10.05 -13.33
N TRP A 82 -22.64 10.15 -12.35
CA TRP A 82 -22.61 9.27 -11.19
C TRP A 82 -23.87 9.38 -10.33
N MET A 83 -24.31 10.60 -10.01
CA MET A 83 -25.54 10.81 -9.24
C MET A 83 -26.78 10.27 -9.98
N LYS A 84 -26.82 10.44 -11.31
CA LYS A 84 -27.88 9.87 -12.14
C LYS A 84 -27.85 8.35 -12.12
N ALA A 85 -26.67 7.73 -12.20
CA ALA A 85 -26.52 6.28 -12.08
C ALA A 85 -27.01 5.74 -10.73
N ILE A 86 -26.85 6.50 -9.65
CA ILE A 86 -27.34 6.13 -8.32
C ILE A 86 -28.88 6.23 -8.23
N HIS A 87 -29.46 7.32 -8.72
CA HIS A 87 -30.89 7.61 -8.50
C HIS A 87 -31.81 7.09 -9.61
N THR A 88 -31.44 7.27 -10.87
CA THR A 88 -32.25 6.99 -12.07
C THR A 88 -31.39 6.37 -13.19
N PRO A 89 -30.79 5.18 -12.96
CA PRO A 89 -29.87 4.56 -13.91
C PRO A 89 -30.49 4.24 -15.28
N GLU A 90 -31.80 4.02 -15.34
CA GLU A 90 -32.57 3.80 -16.56
C GLU A 90 -32.53 4.98 -17.54
N ASP A 91 -32.25 6.19 -17.06
CA ASP A 91 -32.23 7.40 -17.87
C ASP A 91 -30.83 7.75 -18.40
N LEU A 92 -29.80 6.97 -18.05
CA LEU A 92 -28.42 7.23 -18.47
C LEU A 92 -28.29 7.16 -19.98
N THR A 93 -27.68 8.19 -20.57
CA THR A 93 -27.16 8.13 -21.93
C THR A 93 -25.90 7.26 -21.99
N ASP A 94 -25.51 6.79 -23.17
CA ASP A 94 -24.30 5.97 -23.35
C ASP A 94 -23.03 6.68 -22.84
N SER A 95 -22.92 7.99 -23.03
CA SER A 95 -21.81 8.78 -22.50
C SER A 95 -21.81 8.85 -20.99
N GLU A 96 -22.98 9.07 -20.37
CA GLU A 96 -23.10 9.11 -18.91
C GLU A 96 -22.84 7.73 -18.30
N LEU A 97 -23.31 6.67 -18.95
CA LEU A 97 -23.05 5.28 -18.58
C LEU A 97 -21.54 5.01 -18.56
N ARG A 98 -20.83 5.38 -19.62
CA ARG A 98 -19.37 5.21 -19.71
C ARG A 98 -18.63 6.01 -18.64
N MET A 99 -19.10 7.21 -18.31
CA MET A 99 -18.55 8.03 -17.22
C MET A 99 -18.77 7.37 -15.85
N ALA A 100 -19.98 6.91 -15.56
CA ALA A 100 -20.30 6.24 -14.30
C ALA A 100 -19.54 4.91 -14.14
N GLU A 101 -19.42 4.12 -15.21
CA GLU A 101 -18.64 2.88 -15.21
C GLU A 101 -17.16 3.12 -14.90
N THR A 102 -16.60 4.25 -15.35
CA THR A 102 -15.18 4.58 -15.08
C THR A 102 -14.88 4.60 -13.58
N GLN A 103 -15.84 5.04 -12.75
CA GLN A 103 -15.71 5.04 -11.29
C GLN A 103 -15.52 3.62 -10.74
N LEU A 104 -16.30 2.67 -11.24
CA LEU A 104 -16.26 1.27 -10.82
C LEU A 104 -14.97 0.59 -11.26
N VAL A 105 -14.55 0.83 -12.50
CA VAL A 105 -13.26 0.33 -13.03
C VAL A 105 -12.09 0.87 -12.22
N ALA A 106 -12.13 2.16 -11.85
CA ALA A 106 -11.07 2.79 -11.09
C ALA A 106 -10.91 2.19 -9.68
N ILE A 107 -12.00 1.98 -8.95
CA ILE A 107 -11.93 1.35 -7.62
C ILE A 107 -11.47 -0.11 -7.71
N MET A 108 -11.84 -0.82 -8.77
CA MET A 108 -11.36 -2.18 -9.03
C MET A 108 -9.83 -2.21 -9.24
N GLN A 109 -9.28 -1.30 -10.04
CA GLN A 109 -7.83 -1.19 -10.22
C GLN A 109 -7.11 -0.85 -8.91
N GLN A 110 -7.71 0.01 -8.08
CA GLN A 110 -7.20 0.35 -6.77
C GLN A 110 -7.12 -0.87 -5.84
N TRP A 111 -8.17 -1.68 -5.80
CA TRP A 111 -8.17 -2.91 -5.02
C TRP A 111 -7.16 -3.92 -5.55
N ASP A 112 -7.03 -4.05 -6.87
CA ASP A 112 -6.15 -5.04 -7.50
C ASP A 112 -4.68 -4.74 -7.21
N THR A 113 -4.35 -3.46 -7.22
CA THR A 113 -3.02 -2.98 -6.79
C THR A 113 -2.75 -3.31 -5.33
N LEU A 114 -3.76 -3.22 -4.46
CA LEU A 114 -3.61 -3.54 -3.04
C LEU A 114 -3.46 -5.05 -2.80
N ILE A 115 -4.15 -5.88 -3.59
CA ILE A 115 -4.04 -7.34 -3.58
C ILE A 115 -2.69 -7.80 -4.13
N SER A 116 -2.20 -7.20 -5.21
CA SER A 116 -0.87 -7.49 -5.75
C SER A 116 0.22 -7.25 -4.68
N MET A 117 0.11 -6.16 -3.93
CA MET A 117 1.03 -5.89 -2.82
C MET A 117 0.88 -6.85 -1.64
N GLU A 118 -0.31 -7.43 -1.43
CA GLU A 118 -0.49 -8.50 -0.45
C GLU A 118 0.22 -9.79 -0.88
N GLN A 119 0.14 -10.15 -2.16
CA GLN A 119 0.85 -11.31 -2.72
C GLN A 119 2.37 -11.16 -2.63
N GLU A 120 2.88 -9.93 -2.72
CA GLU A 120 4.31 -9.62 -2.53
C GLU A 120 4.73 -9.50 -1.04
N GLY A 121 3.79 -9.68 -0.10
CA GLY A 121 4.06 -9.58 1.34
C GLY A 121 4.29 -8.15 1.85
N LEU A 122 3.91 -7.14 1.07
CA LEU A 122 4.06 -5.72 1.42
C LEU A 122 2.87 -5.19 2.24
N VAL A 123 1.73 -5.87 2.19
CA VAL A 123 0.49 -5.52 2.91
C VAL A 123 -0.20 -6.78 3.43
N ASP A 124 -0.77 -6.70 4.63
CA ASP A 124 -1.51 -7.84 5.19
C ASP A 124 -2.89 -8.03 4.54
N ARG A 125 -3.32 -9.28 4.37
CA ARG A 125 -4.68 -9.63 3.88
C ARG A 125 -5.80 -8.94 4.67
N ALA A 126 -5.62 -8.78 5.98
CA ALA A 126 -6.59 -8.09 6.83
C ALA A 126 -6.77 -6.62 6.40
N ARG A 127 -5.69 -5.94 6.04
CA ARG A 127 -5.72 -4.56 5.54
C ARG A 127 -6.38 -4.46 4.17
N VAL A 128 -6.14 -5.41 3.27
CA VAL A 128 -6.85 -5.51 1.98
C VAL A 128 -8.36 -5.63 2.23
N LYS A 129 -8.77 -6.61 3.03
CA LYS A 129 -10.19 -6.88 3.31
C LYS A 129 -10.89 -5.70 3.96
N MET A 130 -10.22 -5.03 4.91
CA MET A 130 -10.73 -3.82 5.55
C MET A 130 -10.90 -2.68 4.54
N HIS A 131 -9.91 -2.44 3.67
CA HIS A 131 -9.98 -1.40 2.64
C HIS A 131 -11.15 -1.61 1.68
N ILE A 132 -11.30 -2.84 1.17
CA ILE A 132 -12.42 -3.21 0.31
C ILE A 132 -13.75 -3.06 1.04
N ARG A 133 -13.86 -3.53 2.28
CA ARG A 133 -15.09 -3.39 3.09
C ARG A 133 -15.48 -1.92 3.31
N ASN A 134 -14.52 -1.03 3.51
CA ASN A 134 -14.79 0.38 3.78
C ASN A 134 -15.15 1.15 2.51
N THR A 135 -14.58 0.78 1.37
CA THR A 135 -14.79 1.50 0.11
C THR A 135 -15.94 0.94 -0.71
N ALA A 136 -16.16 -0.38 -0.70
CA ALA A 136 -17.16 -1.03 -1.52
C ALA A 136 -18.58 -0.44 -1.38
N PRO A 137 -19.10 -0.07 -0.19
CA PRO A 137 -20.42 0.55 -0.08
C PRO A 137 -20.57 1.83 -0.92
N PHE A 138 -19.50 2.63 -1.03
CA PHE A 138 -19.53 3.92 -1.73
C PHE A 138 -19.47 3.80 -3.26
N PHE A 139 -19.13 2.62 -3.78
CA PHE A 139 -19.07 2.36 -5.22
C PHE A 139 -20.14 1.35 -5.66
N PHE A 140 -20.38 0.31 -4.87
CA PHE A 140 -21.30 -0.79 -5.17
C PHE A 140 -22.64 -0.72 -4.45
N GLY A 141 -22.89 0.31 -3.63
CA GLY A 141 -24.13 0.54 -2.89
C GLY A 141 -25.28 1.12 -3.71
N SER A 142 -25.32 0.87 -5.02
CA SER A 142 -26.41 1.29 -5.91
C SER A 142 -26.88 0.13 -6.78
N ARG A 143 -28.16 0.13 -7.19
CA ARG A 143 -28.69 -0.87 -8.15
C ARG A 143 -27.88 -0.92 -9.45
N PHE A 144 -27.41 0.24 -9.92
CA PHE A 144 -26.55 0.35 -11.09
C PHE A 144 -25.27 -0.47 -10.92
N ALA A 145 -24.52 -0.20 -9.85
CA ALA A 145 -23.23 -0.84 -9.63
C ALA A 145 -23.35 -2.33 -9.30
N LYS A 146 -24.45 -2.76 -8.66
CA LYS A 146 -24.76 -4.19 -8.46
C LYS A 146 -24.94 -4.92 -9.78
N ARG A 147 -25.72 -4.35 -10.71
CA ARG A 147 -25.90 -4.92 -12.06
C ARG A 147 -24.60 -4.92 -12.86
N TRP A 148 -23.80 -3.88 -12.72
CA TRP A 148 -22.48 -3.84 -13.35
C TRP A 148 -21.59 -4.97 -12.82
N TRP A 149 -21.55 -5.19 -11.49
CA TRP A 149 -20.78 -6.30 -10.91
C TRP A 149 -21.26 -7.68 -11.39
N GLU A 150 -22.58 -7.90 -11.43
CA GLU A 150 -23.16 -9.16 -11.96
C GLU A 150 -22.75 -9.44 -13.41
N ARG A 151 -22.50 -8.39 -14.20
CA ARG A 151 -22.01 -8.52 -15.57
C ARG A 151 -20.53 -8.83 -15.62
N GLU A 152 -19.73 -8.16 -14.78
CA GLU A 152 -18.27 -8.22 -14.83
C GLU A 152 -17.67 -9.38 -14.02
N GLU A 153 -18.40 -9.97 -13.05
CA GLU A 153 -17.86 -11.01 -12.16
C GLU A 153 -17.25 -12.21 -12.91
N ILE A 154 -17.75 -12.53 -14.10
CA ILE A 154 -17.24 -13.60 -14.95
C ILE A 154 -15.76 -13.37 -15.31
N GLY A 155 -15.37 -12.12 -15.57
CA GLY A 155 -13.98 -11.76 -15.89
C GLY A 155 -13.02 -11.88 -14.70
N TRP A 156 -13.55 -11.84 -13.49
CA TRP A 156 -12.77 -11.87 -12.24
C TRP A 156 -12.82 -13.23 -11.54
N THR A 157 -13.70 -14.14 -11.97
CA THR A 157 -13.89 -15.43 -11.33
C THR A 157 -12.57 -16.22 -11.26
N GLY A 158 -12.23 -16.70 -10.06
CA GLY A 158 -10.97 -17.43 -9.80
C GLY A 158 -9.76 -16.53 -9.53
N THR A 159 -9.92 -15.21 -9.52
CA THR A 159 -8.87 -14.28 -9.09
C THR A 159 -8.94 -14.00 -7.58
N PRO A 160 -7.81 -13.64 -6.94
CA PRO A 160 -7.81 -13.20 -5.55
C PRO A 160 -8.67 -11.95 -5.29
N MET A 161 -8.86 -11.11 -6.31
CA MET A 161 -9.82 -10.00 -6.29
C MET A 161 -11.23 -10.49 -6.00
N PHE A 162 -11.71 -11.43 -6.81
CA PHE A 162 -13.05 -11.95 -6.70
C PHE A 162 -13.30 -12.63 -5.35
N GLU A 163 -12.32 -13.40 -4.87
CA GLU A 163 -12.40 -14.07 -3.56
C GLU A 163 -12.64 -13.11 -2.38
N VAL A 164 -12.06 -11.90 -2.43
CA VAL A 164 -12.26 -10.90 -1.36
C VAL A 164 -13.48 -10.03 -1.63
N ALA A 165 -13.60 -9.51 -2.85
CA ALA A 165 -14.55 -8.46 -3.17
C ALA A 165 -15.97 -9.00 -3.33
N ASP A 166 -16.17 -10.15 -3.98
CA ASP A 166 -17.50 -10.68 -4.28
C ASP A 166 -18.40 -10.86 -3.03
N PRO A 167 -17.97 -11.54 -1.96
CA PRO A 167 -18.83 -11.70 -0.78
C PRO A 167 -19.12 -10.37 -0.08
N ILE A 168 -18.20 -9.40 -0.17
CA ILE A 168 -18.42 -8.05 0.37
C ILE A 168 -19.45 -7.32 -0.48
N ILE A 169 -19.27 -7.28 -1.81
CA ILE A 169 -20.17 -6.62 -2.75
C ILE A 169 -21.57 -7.21 -2.66
N LYS A 170 -21.70 -8.53 -2.62
CA LYS A 170 -23.00 -9.22 -2.53
C LYS A 170 -23.75 -8.87 -1.25
N ALA A 171 -23.06 -8.64 -0.14
CA ALA A 171 -23.66 -8.26 1.13
C ALA A 171 -24.11 -6.79 1.22
N ILE A 172 -23.68 -5.92 0.30
CA ILE A 172 -24.06 -4.50 0.30
C ILE A 172 -25.50 -4.33 -0.17
N ASP A 173 -26.24 -3.51 0.58
CA ASP A 173 -27.58 -3.06 0.22
C ASP A 173 -27.54 -2.20 -1.07
N PRO A 174 -28.30 -2.57 -2.12
CA PRO A 174 -28.38 -1.78 -3.36
C PRO A 174 -28.95 -0.36 -3.19
N ASN A 175 -29.50 0.01 -2.03
CA ASN A 175 -30.00 1.34 -1.72
C ASN A 175 -29.06 2.15 -0.83
N PHE A 176 -27.94 1.58 -0.37
CA PHE A 176 -27.01 2.22 0.56
C PHE A 176 -26.65 3.66 0.16
N LEU A 177 -26.27 3.89 -1.11
CA LEU A 177 -25.86 5.22 -1.57
C LEU A 177 -27.02 6.23 -1.57
N VAL A 178 -28.22 5.79 -1.96
CA VAL A 178 -29.41 6.66 -1.95
C VAL A 178 -29.73 7.10 -0.52
N GLU A 179 -29.72 6.16 0.42
CA GLU A 179 -29.97 6.43 1.83
C GLU A 179 -28.86 7.27 2.46
N HIS A 180 -27.61 6.98 2.12
CA HIS A 180 -26.44 7.72 2.59
C HIS A 180 -26.51 9.20 2.19
N TYR A 181 -26.80 9.50 0.92
CA TYR A 181 -26.93 10.89 0.49
C TYR A 181 -28.17 11.57 1.06
N ALA A 182 -29.28 10.84 1.23
CA ALA A 182 -30.46 11.38 1.89
C ALA A 182 -30.14 11.76 3.35
N PHE A 183 -29.40 10.91 4.07
CA PHE A 183 -28.95 11.17 5.43
C PHE A 183 -28.03 12.39 5.51
N ILE A 184 -27.01 12.49 4.63
CA ILE A 184 -26.08 13.64 4.62
C ILE A 184 -26.80 14.96 4.31
N ARG A 185 -27.83 14.93 3.46
CA ARG A 185 -28.61 16.12 3.09
C ARG A 185 -29.66 16.49 4.12
N ALA A 186 -29.93 15.63 5.10
CA ALA A 186 -30.89 15.93 6.14
C ALA A 186 -30.43 17.17 6.92
N PRO A 187 -31.36 18.07 7.30
CA PRO A 187 -30.99 19.22 8.11
C PRO A 187 -30.42 18.75 9.44
N PHE A 188 -29.34 19.40 9.89
CA PHE A 188 -28.86 19.24 11.26
C PHE A 188 -29.95 19.78 12.19
N ILE A 189 -30.62 18.88 12.90
CA ILE A 189 -31.49 19.28 13.99
C ILE A 189 -30.57 19.51 15.19
N GLU A 190 -30.22 20.76 15.48
CA GLU A 190 -29.71 21.11 16.80
C GLU A 190 -30.81 20.74 17.81
N SER A 191 -30.52 19.81 18.73
CA SER A 191 -31.47 19.51 19.78
C SER A 191 -31.68 20.79 20.60
N GLU A 192 -32.93 21.19 20.82
CA GLU A 192 -33.36 22.25 21.76
C GLU A 192 -33.06 21.87 23.23
N GLY A 193 -31.83 21.44 23.52
CA GLY A 193 -31.33 21.06 24.83
C GLY A 193 -30.22 21.97 25.35
N ASP A 194 -29.61 22.80 24.49
CA ASP A 194 -28.45 23.62 24.87
C ASP A 194 -28.79 25.07 25.26
N ASP A 195 -30.02 25.53 24.98
CA ASP A 195 -30.44 26.90 25.35
C ASP A 195 -30.77 26.99 26.86
N ALA A 196 -31.17 25.88 27.48
CA ALA A 196 -31.34 25.80 28.93
C ALA A 196 -30.00 25.92 29.68
N SER A 197 -28.90 25.38 29.14
CA SER A 197 -27.57 25.49 29.72
C SER A 197 -26.94 26.87 29.48
N ARG A 198 -27.26 27.52 28.34
CA ARG A 198 -26.81 28.89 28.04
C ARG A 198 -27.48 29.92 28.95
N THR A 199 -28.78 29.74 29.23
CA THR A 199 -29.52 30.64 30.13
C THR A 199 -29.09 30.50 31.60
N VAL A 200 -28.68 29.30 32.03
CA VAL A 200 -28.19 29.07 33.41
C VAL A 200 -26.80 29.70 33.62
N LEU A 201 -25.90 29.64 32.62
CA LEU A 201 -24.55 30.22 32.73
C LEU A 201 -24.54 31.76 32.64
N GLU A 202 -25.50 32.38 31.95
CA GLU A 202 -25.67 33.84 31.96
C GLU A 202 -26.27 34.36 33.29
N ASN A 203 -27.09 33.56 33.98
CA ASN A 203 -27.68 33.95 35.25
C ASN A 203 -26.73 33.73 36.45
N GLU A 204 -25.73 32.85 36.35
CA GLU A 204 -24.73 32.62 37.42
C GLU A 204 -23.52 33.55 37.35
N THR A 205 -23.36 34.33 36.28
CA THR A 205 -22.26 35.31 36.12
C THR A 205 -22.71 36.77 36.35
N GLY A 206 -24.00 37.00 36.61
CA GLY A 206 -24.61 38.32 36.79
C GLY A 206 -24.75 38.85 38.23
N ILE A 207 -24.15 38.19 39.24
CA ILE A 207 -24.22 38.66 40.64
C ILE A 207 -22.81 38.88 41.20
N ASN A 208 -22.19 40.01 40.86
CA ASN A 208 -21.20 40.69 41.72
C ASN A 208 -20.78 42.05 41.13
N GLU A 209 -21.71 42.98 40.93
CA GLU A 209 -21.40 44.43 40.99
C GLU A 209 -22.62 45.20 41.53
N ALA A 210 -22.69 45.31 42.86
CA ALA A 210 -23.39 46.32 43.69
C ALA A 210 -23.43 45.69 45.10
N THR A 211 -22.90 46.22 46.20
CA THR A 211 -22.76 47.58 46.80
C THR A 211 -22.02 47.34 48.15
N PRO A 212 -21.48 48.31 48.91
CA PRO A 212 -21.56 49.77 48.83
C PRO A 212 -20.22 50.52 48.65
#